data_AF-A0A1D2QM39-F1
#
_entry.id   AF-A0A1D2QM39-F1
#
_cell.length_a   1.000
_cell.length_b   1.000
_cell.length_c   1.000
_cell.angle_alpha   90.00
_cell.angle_beta   90.00
_cell.angle_gamma   90.00
#
_symmetry.space_group_name_H-M   'P 1'
#
loop_
_entity.id
_entity.type
_entity.pdbx_description
1 polymer ?
#
loop_
_entity_poly.entity_id
_entity_poly.type
_entity_poly.pdbx_seq_one_letter_code
_entity_poly.pdbx_strand_id
1 'polypeptide(L)'
;MKSNFLVLHLELLIILFCQKAFSDEKDYIFSLNTGSYLNHIGSHNSEYVQRFDNKTVILGIKSSDSTSISVGSFLNSFNNHCFLLGIEKNWHHFNNKLSFEGLYAYAGEFFFNKFDNCGNNGVYNTAKDKLGIAAVPYIYHGFEYDFTSFMSLQVGIILPNLFVSTIQWKY
;
A
#
# COMPACT_ATOMS: atom_id res chain seq x y z
N MET A 1 -17.16 0.94 24.37
CA MET A 1 -17.82 -0.08 23.52
C MET A 1 -18.86 0.46 22.51
N LYS A 2 -19.01 1.78 22.30
CA LYS A 2 -19.95 2.33 21.29
C LYS A 2 -19.31 2.74 19.94
N SER A 3 -17.97 2.80 19.87
CA SER A 3 -17.24 3.28 18.67
C SER A 3 -17.13 2.24 17.54
N ASN A 4 -17.20 0.95 17.85
CA ASN A 4 -16.95 -0.11 16.85
C ASN A 4 -18.18 -0.39 15.96
N PHE A 5 -19.38 -0.01 16.39
CA PHE A 5 -20.60 -0.24 15.64
C PHE A 5 -20.74 0.72 14.44
N LEU A 6 -20.27 1.96 14.59
CA LEU A 6 -20.33 2.98 13.54
C LEU A 6 -19.35 2.68 12.39
N VAL A 7 -18.16 2.17 12.73
CA VAL A 7 -17.13 1.79 11.75
C VAL A 7 -17.60 0.60 10.91
N LEU A 8 -18.17 -0.43 11.55
CA LEU A 8 -18.74 -1.58 10.82
C LEU A 8 -19.90 -1.19 9.90
N HIS A 9 -20.74 -0.22 10.29
CA HIS A 9 -21.84 0.24 9.45
C HIS A 9 -21.33 1.07 8.26
N LEU A 10 -20.26 1.85 8.45
CA LEU A 10 -19.64 2.63 7.37
C LEU A 10 -18.93 1.71 6.37
N GLU A 11 -18.20 0.70 6.85
CA GLU A 11 -17.58 -0.34 6.01
C GLU A 11 -18.64 -1.11 5.20
N LEU A 12 -19.75 -1.50 5.84
CA LEU A 12 -20.85 -2.19 5.18
C LEU A 12 -21.56 -1.29 4.15
N LEU A 13 -21.71 0.01 4.42
CA LEU A 13 -22.31 0.97 3.49
C LEU A 13 -21.45 1.19 2.25
N ILE A 14 -20.12 1.26 2.41
CA ILE A 14 -19.17 1.40 1.29
C ILE A 14 -19.22 0.13 0.42
N ILE A 15 -19.26 -1.06 1.04
CA ILE A 15 -19.39 -2.33 0.32
C ILE A 15 -20.73 -2.41 -0.42
N LEU A 16 -21.84 -1.92 0.16
CA LEU A 16 -23.17 -1.93 -0.46
C LEU A 16 -23.33 -0.90 -1.59
N PHE A 17 -22.70 0.29 -1.48
CA PHE A 17 -22.75 1.30 -2.55
C PHE A 17 -21.94 0.90 -3.79
N CYS A 18 -20.89 0.09 -3.62
CA CYS A 18 -20.03 -0.31 -4.73
C CYS A 18 -20.57 -1.47 -5.58
N GLN A 19 -21.66 -2.13 -5.18
CA GLN A 19 -22.23 -3.22 -5.97
C GLN A 19 -22.89 -2.78 -7.28
N LYS A 20 -23.06 -1.47 -7.52
CA LYS A 20 -23.73 -0.96 -8.73
C LYS A 20 -22.79 -0.55 -9.87
N ALA A 21 -21.48 -0.68 -9.71
CA ALA A 21 -20.48 -0.28 -10.71
C ALA A 21 -19.83 -1.47 -11.44
N PHE A 22 -20.52 -2.60 -11.58
CA PHE A 22 -19.98 -3.76 -12.28
C PHE A 22 -20.20 -3.65 -13.79
N SER A 23 -19.28 -2.95 -14.46
CA SER A 23 -19.00 -3.14 -15.88
C SER A 23 -17.86 -4.16 -16.03
N ASP A 24 -17.85 -4.90 -17.15
CA ASP A 24 -16.84 -5.91 -17.52
C ASP A 24 -15.51 -5.26 -18.00
N GLU A 25 -15.46 -3.92 -18.03
CA GLU A 25 -14.25 -3.12 -18.27
C GLU A 25 -13.60 -2.68 -16.95
N LYS A 26 -12.25 -2.59 -16.95
CA LYS A 26 -11.43 -2.10 -15.81
C LYS A 26 -11.59 -0.59 -15.57
N ASP A 27 -12.82 -0.15 -15.43
CA ASP A 27 -13.22 1.24 -15.18
C ASP A 27 -13.49 1.46 -13.69
N TYR A 28 -12.50 1.11 -12.87
CA TYR A 28 -12.46 1.58 -11.48
C TYR A 28 -11.82 2.97 -11.44
N ILE A 29 -12.27 3.80 -10.52
CA ILE A 29 -11.69 5.12 -10.26
C ILE A 29 -10.87 5.05 -8.97
N PHE A 30 -11.33 4.26 -8.01
CA PHE A 30 -10.69 4.13 -6.71
C PHE A 30 -10.17 2.70 -6.51
N SER A 31 -9.03 2.60 -5.85
CA SER A 31 -8.56 1.33 -5.33
C SER A 31 -8.21 1.44 -3.86
N LEU A 32 -8.27 0.30 -3.17
CA LEU A 32 -7.93 0.19 -1.78
C LEU A 32 -7.04 -1.05 -1.59
N ASN A 33 -5.81 -0.86 -1.14
CA ASN A 33 -4.91 -1.95 -0.82
C ASN A 33 -4.95 -2.20 0.69
N THR A 34 -5.21 -3.45 1.07
CA THR A 34 -5.26 -3.92 2.45
C THR A 34 -4.65 -5.31 2.58
N GLY A 35 -4.45 -5.74 3.84
CA GLY A 35 -3.97 -7.09 4.12
C GLY A 35 -2.58 -7.36 3.56
N SER A 36 -1.70 -6.35 3.59
CA SER A 36 -0.35 -6.48 3.05
C SER A 36 0.51 -7.39 3.94
N TYR A 37 1.19 -8.34 3.32
CA TYR A 37 2.23 -9.16 3.93
C TYR A 37 3.60 -8.64 3.52
N LEU A 38 4.46 -8.34 4.48
CA LEU A 38 5.84 -7.89 4.25
C LEU A 38 6.85 -8.86 4.89
N ASN A 39 7.87 -9.24 4.13
CA ASN A 39 8.96 -10.06 4.64
C ASN A 39 10.32 -9.60 4.08
N HIS A 40 11.31 -9.42 4.95
CA HIS A 40 12.67 -9.11 4.52
C HIS A 40 13.35 -10.37 4.01
N ILE A 41 13.76 -10.36 2.74
CA ILE A 41 14.49 -11.45 2.10
C ILE A 41 15.92 -11.46 2.65
N GLY A 42 16.32 -12.58 3.24
CA GLY A 42 17.69 -12.82 3.70
C GLY A 42 18.05 -12.29 5.10
N SER A 43 17.14 -11.60 5.81
CA SER A 43 17.41 -11.21 7.20
C SER A 43 17.10 -12.37 8.17
N HIS A 44 18.02 -12.63 9.10
CA HIS A 44 17.85 -13.64 10.17
C HIS A 44 17.33 -13.03 11.48
N ASN A 45 17.18 -11.70 11.54
CA ASN A 45 16.73 -10.99 12.72
C ASN A 45 15.19 -10.90 12.73
N SER A 46 14.57 -11.50 13.74
CA SER A 46 13.12 -11.53 13.94
C SER A 46 12.48 -10.14 14.07
N GLU A 47 13.26 -9.13 14.46
CA GLU A 47 12.80 -7.75 14.68
C GLU A 47 12.37 -7.01 13.40
N TYR A 48 12.75 -7.52 12.22
CA TYR A 48 12.38 -6.92 10.94
C TYR A 48 11.23 -7.66 10.25
N VAL A 49 10.72 -8.75 10.81
CA VAL A 49 9.69 -9.55 10.17
C VAL A 49 8.30 -8.98 10.48
N GLN A 50 7.70 -8.24 9.53
CA GLN A 50 6.41 -7.57 9.72
C GLN A 50 5.20 -8.46 9.39
N ARG A 51 5.30 -9.36 8.41
CA ARG A 51 4.16 -10.15 7.88
C ARG A 51 2.94 -9.23 7.67
N PHE A 52 1.80 -9.55 8.26
CA PHE A 52 0.56 -8.76 8.18
C PHE A 52 0.43 -7.66 9.24
N ASP A 53 1.41 -7.53 10.14
CA ASP A 53 1.32 -6.62 11.29
C ASP A 53 1.61 -5.16 10.95
N ASN A 54 2.01 -4.88 9.70
CA ASN A 54 2.24 -3.52 9.23
C ASN A 54 0.95 -2.69 9.05
N LYS A 55 -0.25 -3.26 9.27
CA LYS A 55 -1.55 -2.55 9.24
C LYS A 55 -1.68 -1.57 8.07
N THR A 56 -1.24 -2.00 6.89
CA THR A 56 -1.18 -1.15 5.71
C THR A 56 -2.57 -0.89 5.15
N VAL A 57 -2.83 0.37 4.84
CA VAL A 57 -4.01 0.84 4.11
C VAL A 57 -3.55 1.88 3.11
N ILE A 58 -3.79 1.63 1.82
CA ILE A 58 -3.43 2.55 0.73
C ILE A 58 -4.65 2.78 -0.15
N LEU A 59 -4.99 4.04 -0.39
CA LEU A 59 -6.02 4.46 -1.33
C LEU A 59 -5.34 4.87 -2.64
N GLY A 60 -5.72 4.23 -3.73
CA GLY A 60 -5.33 4.61 -5.09
C GLY A 60 -6.44 5.38 -5.79
N ILE A 61 -6.07 6.38 -6.57
CA ILE A 61 -6.95 7.14 -7.44
C ILE A 61 -6.40 7.03 -8.86
N LYS A 62 -7.18 6.43 -9.76
CA LYS A 62 -6.80 6.28 -11.17
C LYS A 62 -6.70 7.66 -11.81
N SER A 63 -5.53 8.00 -12.32
CA SER A 63 -5.27 9.26 -13.04
C SER A 63 -5.29 9.06 -14.55
N SER A 64 -4.92 7.87 -15.03
CA SER A 64 -5.02 7.45 -16.43
C SER A 64 -5.10 5.93 -16.49
N ASP A 65 -5.24 5.36 -17.69
CA ASP A 65 -5.36 3.90 -17.88
C ASP A 65 -4.21 3.09 -17.32
N SER A 66 -3.03 3.71 -17.19
CA SER A 66 -1.82 3.04 -16.71
C SER A 66 -1.19 3.71 -15.49
N THR A 67 -1.82 4.74 -14.92
CA THR A 67 -1.23 5.49 -13.81
C THR A 67 -2.28 5.76 -12.74
N SER A 68 -1.92 5.49 -11.49
CA SER A 68 -2.71 5.85 -10.30
C SER A 68 -1.86 6.63 -9.31
N ILE A 69 -2.49 7.52 -8.54
CA ILE A 69 -1.87 8.21 -7.41
C ILE A 69 -2.30 7.48 -6.15
N SER A 70 -1.34 7.15 -5.29
CA SER A 70 -1.59 6.35 -4.09
C SER A 70 -1.22 7.13 -2.84
N VAL A 71 -2.12 7.15 -1.87
CA VAL A 71 -1.91 7.76 -0.55
C VAL A 71 -2.31 6.77 0.53
N GLY A 72 -1.50 6.63 1.58
CA GLY A 72 -1.73 5.59 2.56
C GLY A 72 -0.98 5.77 3.87
N SER A 73 -1.14 4.77 4.72
CA SER A 73 -0.38 4.62 5.94
C SER A 73 -0.07 3.15 6.21
N PHE A 74 1.04 2.92 6.89
CA PHE A 74 1.43 1.62 7.41
C PHE A 74 2.20 1.80 8.72
N LEU A 75 2.42 0.70 9.43
CA LEU A 75 3.34 0.58 10.56
C LEU A 75 4.67 0.03 10.06
N ASN A 76 5.76 0.68 10.44
CA ASN A 76 7.09 0.15 10.20
C ASN A 76 7.45 -0.94 11.24
N SER A 77 8.66 -1.51 11.14
CA SER A 77 9.10 -2.62 12.01
C SER A 77 9.24 -2.21 13.48
N PHE A 78 9.26 -0.90 13.76
CA PHE A 78 9.32 -0.32 15.10
C PHE A 78 7.94 0.15 15.60
N ASN A 79 6.85 -0.27 14.94
CA ASN A 79 5.48 0.07 15.29
C ASN A 79 5.17 1.58 15.24
N ASN A 80 5.94 2.33 14.45
CA ASN A 80 5.65 3.74 14.18
C ASN A 80 4.78 3.86 12.93
N HIS A 81 3.75 4.72 13.00
CA HIS A 81 2.93 5.03 11.85
C HIS A 81 3.72 5.88 10.85
N CYS A 82 3.77 5.41 9.61
CA CYS A 82 4.37 6.12 8.49
C CYS A 82 3.30 6.51 7.49
N PHE A 83 3.51 7.65 6.85
CA PHE A 83 2.73 8.13 5.72
C PHE A 83 3.33 7.59 4.43
N LEU A 84 2.47 7.32 3.45
CA LEU A 84 2.85 6.88 2.11
C LEU A 84 2.17 7.76 1.07
N LEU A 85 2.95 8.25 0.11
CA LEU A 85 2.44 8.96 -1.08
C LEU A 85 3.26 8.52 -2.28
N GLY A 86 2.61 8.03 -3.31
CA GLY A 86 3.31 7.51 -4.48
C GLY A 86 2.50 7.53 -5.76
N ILE A 87 3.19 7.12 -6.82
CA ILE A 87 2.60 6.93 -8.14
C ILE A 87 2.74 5.45 -8.47
N GLU A 88 1.61 4.83 -8.78
CA GLU A 88 1.53 3.49 -9.33
C GLU A 88 1.51 3.58 -10.85
N LYS A 89 2.28 2.70 -11.49
CA LYS A 89 2.38 2.58 -12.94
C LYS A 89 2.15 1.14 -13.35
N ASN A 90 1.14 0.91 -14.17
CA ASN A 90 1.02 -0.33 -14.91
C ASN A 90 1.98 -0.25 -16.12
N TRP A 91 3.02 -1.06 -16.10
CA TRP A 91 4.07 -1.05 -17.12
C TRP A 91 3.70 -1.94 -18.31
N HIS A 92 3.02 -3.06 -18.05
CA HIS A 92 2.70 -4.04 -19.08
C HIS A 92 1.53 -4.94 -18.70
N HIS A 93 0.57 -5.08 -19.60
CA HIS A 93 -0.48 -6.10 -19.50
C HIS A 93 -0.08 -7.32 -20.33
N PHE A 94 0.11 -8.47 -19.68
CA PHE A 94 0.38 -9.73 -20.39
C PHE A 94 -0.90 -10.34 -20.95
N ASN A 95 -2.02 -10.14 -20.23
CA ASN A 95 -3.36 -10.52 -20.63
C ASN A 95 -4.39 -9.73 -19.79
N ASN A 96 -5.66 -10.09 -19.91
CA ASN A 96 -6.76 -9.40 -19.22
C ASN A 96 -6.72 -9.52 -17.69
N LYS A 97 -5.93 -10.45 -17.13
CA LYS A 97 -5.85 -10.74 -15.68
C LYS A 97 -4.48 -10.49 -15.06
N LEU A 98 -3.41 -10.43 -15.85
CA LEU A 98 -2.04 -10.35 -15.34
C LEU A 98 -1.33 -9.12 -15.91
N SER A 99 -0.80 -8.29 -15.01
CA SER A 99 0.05 -7.16 -15.37
C SER A 99 1.30 -7.05 -14.52
N PHE A 100 2.32 -6.42 -15.09
CA PHE A 100 3.51 -5.96 -14.39
C PHE A 100 3.33 -4.49 -14.02
N GLU A 101 3.62 -4.16 -12.77
CA GLU A 101 3.38 -2.86 -12.17
C GLU A 101 4.57 -2.40 -11.33
N GLY A 102 4.61 -1.10 -11.06
CA GLY A 102 5.52 -0.55 -10.07
C GLY A 102 4.88 0.58 -9.28
N LEU A 103 5.33 0.75 -8.04
CA LEU A 103 4.97 1.85 -7.16
C LEU A 103 6.24 2.60 -6.78
N TYR A 104 6.20 3.92 -6.97
CA TYR A 104 7.28 4.83 -6.61
C TYR A 104 6.75 5.79 -5.57
N ALA A 105 7.14 5.58 -4.31
CA ALA A 105 6.53 6.25 -3.19
C ALA A 105 7.54 6.92 -2.27
N TYR A 106 7.13 8.06 -1.74
CA TYR A 106 7.60 8.59 -0.48
C TYR A 106 7.00 7.76 0.65
N ALA A 107 7.84 7.28 1.57
CA ALA A 107 7.41 6.70 2.83
C ALA A 107 8.15 7.40 3.98
N GLY A 108 7.44 7.95 4.97
CA GLY A 108 8.12 8.70 6.03
C GLY A 108 7.20 9.45 6.99
N GLU A 109 7.80 10.41 7.68
CA GLU A 109 7.09 11.42 8.47
C GLU A 109 6.18 12.27 7.57
N PHE A 110 5.19 12.93 8.17
CA PHE A 110 4.35 13.89 7.48
C PHE A 110 3.89 14.96 8.48
N PHE A 111 3.30 16.05 7.98
CA PHE A 111 2.94 17.21 8.80
C PHE A 111 1.90 16.92 9.90
N PHE A 112 1.26 15.74 9.89
CA PHE A 112 0.34 15.33 10.95
C PHE A 112 1.09 14.60 12.08
N ASN A 113 0.76 14.95 13.33
CA ASN A 113 1.32 14.35 14.56
C ASN A 113 1.20 12.82 14.63
N LYS A 114 0.37 12.18 13.80
CA LYS A 114 0.30 10.71 13.76
C LYS A 114 1.54 10.08 13.14
N PHE A 115 2.26 10.82 12.29
CA PHE A 115 3.37 10.30 11.47
C PHE A 115 4.75 10.82 11.91
N ASP A 116 4.80 11.76 12.85
CA ASP A 116 6.01 12.45 13.32
C ASP A 116 7.09 11.50 13.89
N ASN A 117 6.68 10.33 14.38
CA ASN A 117 7.56 9.35 14.98
C ASN A 117 8.09 8.30 13.98
N CYS A 118 7.65 8.33 12.70
CA CYS A 118 8.13 7.39 11.68
C CYS A 118 9.68 7.42 11.57
N GLY A 119 10.28 8.60 11.70
CA GLY A 119 11.71 8.86 11.60
C GLY A 119 12.55 8.59 12.84
N ASN A 120 11.97 8.07 13.91
CA ASN A 120 12.72 7.91 15.17
C ASN A 120 13.63 6.69 15.20
N ASN A 121 13.45 5.74 14.28
CA ASN A 121 14.17 4.47 14.30
C ASN A 121 14.57 3.99 12.89
N GLY A 122 15.57 3.10 12.85
CA GLY A 122 15.98 2.37 11.66
C GLY A 122 16.44 3.27 10.51
N VAL A 123 16.12 2.84 9.29
CA VAL A 123 16.54 3.52 8.05
C VAL A 123 15.99 4.94 7.95
N TYR A 124 14.80 5.20 8.50
CA TYR A 124 14.19 6.52 8.50
C TYR A 124 14.96 7.51 9.39
N ASN A 125 15.43 7.07 10.56
CA ASN A 125 16.29 7.88 11.42
C ASN A 125 17.64 8.16 10.75
N THR A 126 18.24 7.16 10.11
CA THR A 126 19.48 7.36 9.34
C THR A 126 19.29 8.37 8.20
N ALA A 127 18.16 8.33 7.50
CA ALA A 127 17.82 9.31 6.47
C ALA A 127 17.61 10.70 7.07
N LYS A 128 16.92 10.81 8.21
CA LYS A 128 16.71 12.05 8.97
C LYS A 128 18.04 12.70 9.34
N ASP A 129 18.97 11.93 9.91
CA ASP A 129 20.25 12.43 10.39
C ASP A 129 21.17 12.90 9.24
N LYS A 130 21.13 12.19 8.10
CA LYS A 130 22.04 12.49 6.97
C LYS A 130 21.48 13.52 5.99
N LEU A 131 20.17 13.49 5.74
CA LEU A 131 19.51 14.27 4.70
C LEU A 131 18.59 15.36 5.27
N GLY A 132 18.35 15.36 6.59
CA GLY A 132 17.37 16.23 7.24
C GLY A 132 15.91 15.81 6.99
N ILE A 133 15.69 14.72 6.26
CA ILE A 133 14.36 14.24 5.86
C ILE A 133 14.15 12.85 6.43
N ALA A 134 13.14 12.71 7.27
CA ALA A 134 12.73 11.44 7.87
C ALA A 134 11.85 10.60 6.94
N ALA A 135 12.38 10.34 5.74
CA ALA A 135 11.67 9.59 4.72
C ALA A 135 12.63 8.79 3.86
N VAL A 136 12.09 7.71 3.28
CA VAL A 136 12.81 6.83 2.37
C VAL A 136 11.99 6.61 1.11
N PRO A 137 12.64 6.54 -0.06
CA PRO A 137 11.97 6.16 -1.29
C PRO A 137 11.65 4.66 -1.24
N TYR A 138 10.39 4.32 -1.45
CA TYR A 138 9.94 2.96 -1.71
C TYR A 138 9.79 2.77 -3.21
N ILE A 139 10.54 1.82 -3.74
CA ILE A 139 10.48 1.42 -5.16
C ILE A 139 10.04 -0.03 -5.17
N TYR A 140 8.78 -0.24 -5.52
CA TYR A 140 8.16 -1.55 -5.68
C TYR A 140 8.07 -1.90 -7.15
N HIS A 141 8.35 -3.16 -7.46
CA HIS A 141 7.99 -3.79 -8.73
C HIS A 141 7.40 -5.17 -8.47
N GLY A 142 6.35 -5.50 -9.20
CA GLY A 142 5.63 -6.73 -8.98
C GLY A 142 4.61 -7.05 -10.06
N PHE A 143 3.86 -8.10 -9.80
CA PHE A 143 2.77 -8.55 -10.63
C PHE A 143 1.45 -8.35 -9.92
N GLU A 144 0.46 -7.88 -10.66
CA GLU A 144 -0.93 -7.85 -10.26
C GLU A 144 -1.68 -8.97 -11.00
N TYR A 145 -2.40 -9.79 -10.25
CA TYR A 145 -3.29 -10.81 -10.77
C TYR A 145 -4.74 -10.57 -10.34
N ASP A 146 -5.61 -10.32 -11.31
CA ASP A 146 -7.04 -10.13 -11.11
C ASP A 146 -7.75 -11.48 -10.89
N PHE A 147 -8.27 -11.70 -9.68
CA PHE A 147 -9.15 -12.84 -9.41
C PHE A 147 -10.56 -12.59 -9.91
N THR A 148 -11.03 -11.35 -9.75
CA THR A 148 -12.33 -10.84 -10.20
C THR A 148 -12.16 -9.43 -10.77
N SER A 149 -13.23 -8.84 -11.29
CA SER A 149 -13.20 -7.43 -11.76
C SER A 149 -12.93 -6.41 -10.65
N PHE A 150 -13.14 -6.79 -9.38
CA PHE A 150 -13.03 -5.89 -8.22
C PHE A 150 -11.95 -6.29 -7.21
N MET A 151 -11.30 -7.44 -7.39
CA MET A 151 -10.34 -7.98 -6.42
C MET A 151 -9.11 -8.55 -7.13
N SER A 152 -7.94 -8.06 -6.72
CA SER A 152 -6.64 -8.41 -7.29
C SER A 152 -5.64 -8.73 -6.19
N LEU A 153 -4.69 -9.60 -6.49
CA LEU A 153 -3.50 -9.83 -5.66
C LEU A 153 -2.29 -9.20 -6.32
N GLN A 154 -1.61 -8.34 -5.57
CA GLN A 154 -0.32 -7.78 -5.96
C GLN A 154 0.78 -8.52 -5.22
N VAL A 155 1.84 -8.93 -5.93
CA VAL A 155 3.01 -9.62 -5.37
C VAL A 155 4.29 -9.08 -5.99
N GLY A 156 5.29 -8.77 -5.18
CA GLY A 156 6.52 -8.20 -5.71
C GLY A 156 7.58 -7.90 -4.65
N ILE A 157 8.51 -7.04 -5.03
CA ILE A 157 9.66 -6.67 -4.22
C ILE A 157 9.72 -5.15 -4.10
N ILE A 158 9.78 -4.65 -2.86
CA ILE A 158 10.26 -3.30 -2.55
C ILE A 158 11.78 -3.38 -2.40
N LEU A 159 12.50 -2.57 -3.16
CA LEU A 159 13.95 -2.50 -3.08
C LEU A 159 14.41 -1.98 -1.70
N PRO A 160 15.51 -2.51 -1.15
CA PRO A 160 16.41 -3.49 -1.78
C PRO A 160 15.98 -4.96 -1.63
N ASN A 161 15.21 -5.34 -0.61
CA ASN A 161 15.00 -6.75 -0.27
C ASN A 161 13.71 -7.06 0.51
N LEU A 162 12.64 -6.31 0.27
CA LEU A 162 11.35 -6.54 0.92
C LEU A 162 10.40 -7.27 -0.01
N PHE A 163 10.07 -8.52 0.27
CA PHE A 163 8.95 -9.18 -0.39
C PHE A 163 7.63 -8.59 0.12
N VAL A 164 6.72 -8.29 -0.80
CA VAL A 164 5.40 -7.75 -0.51
C VAL A 164 4.35 -8.57 -1.24
N SER A 165 3.25 -8.86 -0.56
CA SER A 165 2.00 -9.23 -1.21
C SER A 165 0.83 -8.48 -0.60
N THR A 166 -0.12 -7.99 -1.38
CA THR A 166 -1.28 -7.25 -0.85
C THR A 166 -2.52 -7.52 -1.69
N ILE A 167 -3.69 -7.44 -1.06
CA ILE A 167 -4.97 -7.47 -1.77
C ILE A 167 -5.33 -6.05 -2.17
N GLN A 168 -5.71 -5.87 -3.43
CA GLN A 168 -6.27 -4.63 -3.95
C GLN A 168 -7.75 -4.83 -4.28
N TRP A 169 -8.57 -3.93 -3.75
CA TRP A 169 -10.00 -3.79 -4.06
C TRP A 169 -10.17 -2.64 -5.04
N LYS A 170 -10.99 -2.82 -6.09
CA LYS A 170 -11.21 -1.86 -7.17
C LYS A 170 -12.67 -1.43 -7.19
N TYR A 171 -12.91 -0.13 -7.26
CA TYR A 171 -14.21 0.54 -7.08
C TYR A 171 -14.48 1.63 -8.11
#